data_AF-A0A9D1SH93-F1
#
_entry.id   AF-A0A9D1SH93-F1
#
_cell.length_a   1.000
_cell.length_b   1.000
_cell.length_c   1.000
_cell.angle_alpha   90.00
_cell.angle_beta   90.00
_cell.angle_gamma   90.00
#
_symmetry.space_group_name_H-M   'P 1'
#
loop_
_entity.id
_entity.type
_entity.pdbx_description
1 polymer ?
#
loop_
_entity_poly.entity_id
_entity_poly.type
_entity_poly.pdbx_seq_one_letter_code
_entity_poly.pdbx_strand_id
1 'polypeptide(L)'
;MGAGQKGQNKEKMKETLLKNAELLHAATVSDDKQTFLKILNDCPELYGAVFGRFPLESLAVMYSARKILSAAEFPSAPKLAFREYPEDYIEFKKIAGRALRLYAGGKEVAPDEMRIMVGEETVLRSDGKQEKAYELSHGKTLKTSKSGAIVPPKSRAVTGVRRKILNAVIIFTAVFLIASAALTAVSVSVTGDGSKLAPVRADSSDVLLNALDGSDRYIKIENDLSVALSEDPEFGYTGVLDGGGHILTVTGGFYGDPFGILSGATVKNLTVKYDGFRAEYAGNKRTIVLERDFTLKLSELSAPVLQSDLFGNGHTLTITDVARDGVFSGATFDQINGNISGLNIVFDDAEFDYNATTGLLARVNNATISEVTFSFSGKIHETNTRSDTYFGLLVGENRGTVSNITATFDVTGDSDFDGQAEDNNSYFGGIIGLNYGRVINCVTTADSVAETVTLDVAGLVGENALGGLITGSINRAAMITTTAVKEWSPNAAGVAVANRGDIDNCYNYGALTANSSVVHDQPDSDTEDVERSSTLIGGITATNYGIVSHSYNGGDLSSSTAGAIPNIGGIVGNDTAGADRN
;
A
#
# COMPACT_ATOMS: atom_id res chain seq x y z
N MET A 1 -14.76 -7.89 -17.93
CA MET A 1 -14.87 -6.61 -17.18
C MET A 1 -15.46 -6.90 -15.82
N GLY A 2 -14.59 -6.98 -14.81
CA GLY A 2 -14.91 -7.48 -13.47
C GLY A 2 -15.77 -6.52 -12.65
N ALA A 3 -16.43 -7.05 -11.62
CA ALA A 3 -17.31 -6.31 -10.72
C ALA A 3 -16.65 -5.06 -10.10
N GLY A 4 -15.33 -5.05 -9.93
CA GLY A 4 -14.55 -3.90 -9.43
C GLY A 4 -14.57 -2.66 -10.34
N GLN A 5 -14.54 -2.82 -11.67
CA GLN A 5 -14.60 -1.69 -12.62
C GLN A 5 -15.97 -0.99 -12.63
N LYS A 6 -17.05 -1.72 -12.30
CA LYS A 6 -18.40 -1.14 -12.19
C LYS A 6 -18.58 -0.34 -10.89
N GLY A 7 -17.83 -0.66 -9.83
CA GLY A 7 -17.83 0.09 -8.57
C GLY A 7 -17.16 1.46 -8.70
N GLN A 8 -15.93 1.48 -9.22
CA GLN A 8 -15.15 2.72 -9.40
C GLN A 8 -15.84 3.73 -10.33
N ASN A 9 -16.49 3.27 -11.40
CA ASN A 9 -17.23 4.16 -12.30
C ASN A 9 -18.48 4.78 -11.64
N LYS A 10 -19.11 4.10 -10.67
CA LYS A 10 -20.26 4.65 -9.93
C LYS A 10 -19.82 5.73 -8.94
N GLU A 11 -18.72 5.52 -8.22
CA GLU A 11 -18.20 6.53 -7.28
C GLU A 11 -17.73 7.79 -8.01
N LYS A 12 -16.99 7.64 -9.12
CA LYS A 12 -16.54 8.78 -9.92
C LYS A 12 -17.70 9.58 -10.51
N MET A 13 -18.77 8.89 -10.94
CA MET A 13 -19.99 9.54 -11.42
C MET A 13 -20.72 10.27 -10.28
N LYS A 14 -20.77 9.68 -9.08
CA LYS A 14 -21.34 10.30 -7.88
C LYS A 14 -20.59 11.57 -7.48
N GLU A 15 -19.26 11.55 -7.46
CA GLU A 15 -18.42 12.71 -7.14
C GLU A 15 -18.61 13.84 -8.16
N THR A 16 -18.71 13.50 -9.44
CA THR A 16 -18.98 14.47 -10.51
C THR A 16 -20.35 15.14 -10.35
N LEU A 17 -21.38 14.36 -10.00
CA LEU A 17 -22.73 14.90 -9.74
C LEU A 17 -22.76 15.80 -8.50
N LEU A 18 -22.06 15.44 -7.42
CA LEU A 18 -21.99 16.25 -6.20
C LEU A 18 -21.32 17.61 -6.46
N LYS A 19 -20.19 17.60 -7.17
CA LYS A 19 -19.48 18.83 -7.56
C LYS A 19 -20.33 19.74 -8.45
N ASN A 20 -21.05 19.18 -9.41
CA ASN A 20 -21.93 19.96 -10.27
C ASN A 20 -23.17 20.47 -9.52
N ALA A 21 -23.68 19.74 -8.51
CA ALA A 21 -24.73 20.24 -7.63
C ALA A 21 -24.27 21.45 -6.79
N GLU A 22 -23.04 21.45 -6.26
CA GLU A 22 -22.45 22.62 -5.56
C GLU A 22 -22.40 23.86 -6.46
N LEU A 23 -21.91 23.69 -7.70
CA LEU A 23 -21.86 24.78 -8.67
C LEU A 23 -23.26 25.26 -9.06
N LEU A 24 -24.22 24.34 -9.19
CA LEU A 24 -25.61 24.66 -9.53
C LEU A 24 -26.29 25.46 -8.40
N HIS A 25 -26.04 25.09 -7.14
CA HIS A 25 -26.50 25.83 -5.98
C HIS A 25 -25.90 27.24 -5.96
N ALA A 26 -24.59 27.38 -6.12
CA ALA A 26 -23.91 28.68 -6.15
C ALA A 26 -24.41 29.58 -7.28
N ALA A 27 -24.65 29.02 -8.47
CA ALA A 27 -25.24 29.74 -9.60
C ALA A 27 -26.68 30.19 -9.29
N THR A 28 -27.47 29.37 -8.60
CA THR A 28 -28.83 29.72 -8.18
C THR A 28 -28.84 30.86 -7.17
N VAL A 29 -27.98 30.81 -6.15
CA VAL A 29 -27.85 31.85 -5.12
C VAL A 29 -27.44 33.20 -5.72
N SER A 30 -26.58 33.18 -6.75
CA SER A 30 -26.07 34.38 -7.42
C SER A 30 -26.91 34.85 -8.62
N ASP A 31 -27.99 34.13 -8.96
CA ASP A 31 -28.79 34.33 -10.17
C ASP A 31 -27.94 34.35 -11.47
N ASP A 32 -26.90 33.51 -11.53
CA ASP A 32 -26.04 33.35 -12.70
C ASP A 32 -26.65 32.38 -13.72
N LYS A 33 -27.51 32.93 -14.58
CA LYS A 33 -28.17 32.20 -15.68
C LYS A 33 -27.20 31.42 -16.57
N GLN A 34 -26.02 31.96 -16.90
CA GLN A 34 -25.14 31.33 -17.90
C GLN A 34 -24.51 30.06 -17.32
N THR A 35 -23.98 30.16 -16.10
CA THR A 35 -23.42 29.02 -15.38
C THR A 35 -24.49 27.98 -15.08
N PHE A 36 -25.68 28.41 -14.65
CA PHE A 36 -26.81 27.53 -14.38
C PHE A 36 -27.22 26.68 -15.60
N LEU A 37 -27.45 27.33 -16.74
CA LEU A 37 -27.85 26.62 -17.97
C LEU A 37 -26.74 25.72 -18.51
N LYS A 38 -25.48 26.14 -18.40
CA LYS A 38 -24.35 25.30 -18.79
C LYS A 38 -24.33 23.99 -17.99
N ILE A 39 -24.46 24.06 -16.66
CA ILE A 39 -24.43 22.87 -15.80
C ILE A 39 -25.60 21.93 -16.12
N LEU A 40 -26.81 22.45 -16.34
CA LEU A 40 -27.96 21.62 -16.68
C LEU A 40 -27.89 21.00 -18.08
N ASN A 41 -27.24 21.66 -19.03
CA ASN A 41 -26.95 21.08 -20.35
C ASN A 41 -25.90 19.97 -20.25
N ASP A 42 -24.87 20.17 -19.41
CA ASP A 42 -23.79 19.20 -19.20
C ASP A 42 -24.25 18.00 -18.33
N CYS A 43 -25.23 18.20 -17.44
CA CYS A 43 -25.77 17.20 -16.50
C CYS A 43 -27.30 17.32 -16.32
N PRO A 44 -28.11 16.83 -17.28
CA PRO A 44 -29.58 16.93 -17.23
C PRO A 44 -30.23 16.23 -16.03
N GLU A 45 -29.56 15.26 -15.41
CA GLU A 45 -30.04 14.57 -14.21
C GLU A 45 -30.24 15.54 -13.03
N LEU A 46 -29.51 16.67 -13.01
CA LEU A 46 -29.62 17.68 -11.96
C LEU A 46 -30.90 18.51 -12.02
N TYR A 47 -31.71 18.41 -13.09
CA TYR A 47 -33.07 18.94 -13.08
C TYR A 47 -33.92 18.32 -11.96
N GLY A 48 -33.57 17.11 -11.50
CA GLY A 48 -34.21 16.45 -10.37
C GLY A 48 -33.49 16.57 -9.03
N ALA A 49 -32.43 17.38 -8.94
CA ALA A 49 -31.75 17.58 -7.69
C ALA A 49 -32.66 18.25 -6.65
N VAL A 50 -32.59 17.75 -5.41
CA VAL A 50 -33.27 18.31 -4.24
C VAL A 50 -32.20 18.76 -3.25
N PHE A 51 -32.14 20.05 -3.01
CA PHE A 51 -31.19 20.69 -2.11
C PHE A 51 -31.77 20.70 -0.70
N GLY A 52 -31.52 19.63 0.06
CA GLY A 52 -32.20 19.34 1.31
C GLY A 52 -33.69 19.06 1.10
N ARG A 53 -34.52 20.09 1.25
CA ARG A 53 -35.99 20.03 1.04
C ARG A 53 -36.45 20.84 -0.17
N PHE A 54 -35.54 21.46 -0.91
CA PHE A 54 -35.89 22.37 -2.00
C PHE A 54 -35.59 21.70 -3.34
N PRO A 55 -36.62 21.31 -4.11
CA PRO A 55 -36.46 21.14 -5.55
C PRO A 55 -35.78 22.37 -6.16
N LEU A 56 -35.05 22.18 -7.24
CA LEU A 56 -34.24 23.25 -7.86
C LEU A 56 -35.05 24.52 -8.16
N GLU A 57 -36.30 24.40 -8.61
CA GLU A 57 -37.16 25.57 -8.84
C GLU A 57 -37.51 26.28 -7.52
N SER A 58 -37.86 25.53 -6.47
CA SER A 58 -38.12 26.10 -5.14
C SER A 58 -36.88 26.83 -4.60
N LEU A 59 -35.68 26.31 -4.86
CA LEU A 59 -34.43 26.96 -4.51
C LEU A 59 -34.28 28.30 -5.26
N ALA A 60 -34.53 28.31 -6.57
CA ALA A 60 -34.47 29.52 -7.39
C ALA A 60 -35.50 30.59 -6.93
N VAL A 61 -36.70 30.17 -6.55
CA VAL A 61 -37.71 31.07 -5.94
C VAL A 61 -37.22 31.59 -4.60
N MET A 62 -36.65 30.73 -3.75
CA MET A 62 -36.16 31.10 -2.42
C MET A 62 -35.13 32.24 -2.49
N TYR A 63 -34.20 32.19 -3.44
CA TYR A 63 -33.19 33.25 -3.64
C TYR A 63 -33.62 34.36 -4.59
N SER A 64 -34.89 34.37 -5.05
CA SER A 64 -35.37 35.35 -6.02
C SER A 64 -34.52 35.41 -7.31
N ALA A 65 -34.09 34.25 -7.82
CA ALA A 65 -33.22 34.10 -8.99
C ALA A 65 -33.99 34.34 -10.30
N ARG A 66 -34.32 35.60 -10.58
CA ARG A 66 -35.24 35.98 -11.68
C ARG A 66 -34.71 35.66 -13.06
N LYS A 67 -33.40 35.80 -13.31
CA LYS A 67 -32.82 35.48 -14.63
C LYS A 67 -32.87 33.98 -14.90
N ILE A 68 -32.73 33.16 -13.87
CA ILE A 68 -32.88 31.70 -13.97
C ILE A 68 -34.35 31.33 -14.16
N LEU A 69 -35.24 31.83 -13.31
CA LEU A 69 -36.69 31.53 -13.35
C LEU A 69 -37.36 31.93 -14.69
N SER A 70 -36.83 32.96 -15.36
CA SER A 70 -37.35 33.41 -16.66
C SER A 70 -36.77 32.64 -17.87
N ALA A 71 -35.70 31.88 -17.67
CA ALA A 71 -34.93 31.27 -18.76
C ALA A 71 -34.94 29.74 -18.76
N ALA A 72 -35.16 29.12 -17.60
CA ALA A 72 -35.16 27.67 -17.46
C ALA A 72 -36.58 27.12 -17.50
N GLU A 73 -36.80 26.08 -18.31
CA GLU A 73 -37.99 25.24 -18.22
C GLU A 73 -37.75 24.19 -17.14
N PHE A 74 -38.44 24.31 -16.01
CA PHE A 74 -38.38 23.31 -14.94
C PHE A 74 -39.35 22.17 -15.26
N PRO A 75 -38.87 20.92 -15.41
CA PRO A 75 -39.76 19.80 -15.68
C PRO A 75 -40.66 19.52 -14.47
N SER A 76 -41.94 19.23 -14.73
CA SER A 76 -42.98 19.07 -13.71
C SER A 76 -42.84 17.83 -12.81
N ALA A 77 -41.92 16.91 -13.12
CA ALA A 77 -41.63 15.75 -12.27
C ALA A 77 -40.18 15.27 -12.47
N PRO A 78 -39.35 15.27 -11.42
CA PRO A 78 -38.01 14.69 -11.51
C PRO A 78 -38.06 13.16 -11.47
N LYS A 79 -37.43 12.49 -12.45
CA LYS A 79 -37.39 11.01 -12.51
C LYS A 79 -36.37 10.37 -11.56
N LEU A 80 -35.45 11.15 -10.98
CA LEU A 80 -34.43 10.71 -10.02
C LEU A 80 -34.07 11.89 -9.11
N ALA A 81 -34.16 11.73 -7.79
CA ALA A 81 -33.85 12.78 -6.82
C ALA A 81 -32.44 12.59 -6.25
N PHE A 82 -31.50 13.43 -6.66
CA PHE A 82 -30.21 13.57 -5.96
C PHE A 82 -30.44 14.38 -4.67
N ARG A 83 -30.16 13.81 -3.49
CA ARG A 83 -30.55 14.35 -2.16
C ARG A 83 -29.38 14.62 -1.21
N GLU A 84 -28.14 14.52 -1.68
CA GLU A 84 -26.96 14.55 -0.79
C GLU A 84 -26.48 15.97 -0.45
N TYR A 85 -27.18 17.01 -0.93
CA TYR A 85 -26.77 18.39 -0.69
C TYR A 85 -27.33 18.96 0.62
N PRO A 86 -26.51 19.65 1.45
CA PRO A 86 -26.97 20.25 2.69
C PRO A 86 -28.06 21.30 2.47
N GLU A 87 -29.08 21.29 3.32
CA GLU A 87 -30.18 22.26 3.30
C GLU A 87 -29.67 23.66 3.69
N ASP A 88 -29.97 24.71 2.91
CA ASP A 88 -29.79 26.10 3.38
C ASP A 88 -30.90 26.50 4.34
N TYR A 89 -30.84 25.87 5.52
CA TYR A 89 -31.82 26.02 6.58
C TYR A 89 -31.85 27.44 7.15
N ILE A 90 -30.74 28.19 7.07
CA ILE A 90 -30.67 29.55 7.62
C ILE A 90 -31.53 30.47 6.75
N GLU A 91 -31.37 30.43 5.44
CA GLU A 91 -32.14 31.28 4.53
C GLU A 91 -33.62 30.88 4.51
N PHE A 92 -33.90 29.57 4.46
CA PHE A 92 -35.26 29.09 4.53
C PHE A 92 -35.96 29.48 5.83
N LYS A 93 -35.28 29.42 6.98
CA LYS A 93 -35.85 29.84 8.27
C LYS A 93 -36.19 31.33 8.28
N LYS A 94 -35.44 32.19 7.59
CA LYS A 94 -35.77 33.62 7.47
C LYS A 94 -37.05 33.83 6.66
N ILE A 95 -37.19 33.11 5.54
CA ILE A 95 -38.33 33.22 4.61
C ILE A 95 -39.58 32.57 5.20
N ALA A 96 -39.50 31.30 5.60
CA ALA A 96 -40.63 30.54 6.10
C ALA A 96 -41.10 31.01 7.49
N GLY A 97 -40.20 31.56 8.30
CA GLY A 97 -40.48 32.06 9.64
C GLY A 97 -41.26 31.04 10.49
N ARG A 98 -42.54 31.31 10.76
CA ARG A 98 -43.40 30.44 11.57
C ARG A 98 -44.05 29.29 10.78
N ALA A 99 -44.05 29.34 9.44
CA ALA A 99 -44.52 28.27 8.57
C ALA A 99 -43.57 27.06 8.55
N LEU A 100 -42.33 27.23 9.01
CA LEU A 100 -41.31 26.18 9.13
C LEU A 100 -41.82 24.91 9.85
N ARG A 101 -42.76 25.06 10.78
CA ARG A 101 -43.38 23.93 11.51
C ARG A 101 -44.19 22.97 10.63
N LEU A 102 -44.62 23.42 9.45
CA LEU A 102 -45.38 22.59 8.49
C LEU A 102 -44.46 21.61 7.75
N TYR A 103 -43.16 21.88 7.71
CA TYR A 103 -42.17 21.06 7.01
C TYR A 103 -41.35 20.18 7.96
N ALA A 104 -41.83 19.98 9.20
CA ALA A 104 -41.23 19.04 10.14
C ALA A 104 -41.31 17.60 9.57
N GLY A 105 -40.18 16.88 9.59
CA GLY A 105 -40.08 15.52 9.05
C GLY A 105 -39.54 15.40 7.62
N GLY A 106 -38.85 16.42 7.11
CA GLY A 106 -38.12 16.31 5.83
C GLY A 106 -38.99 16.41 4.58
N LYS A 107 -40.22 16.91 4.69
CA LYS A 107 -41.10 17.14 3.52
C LYS A 107 -40.50 18.21 2.61
N GLU A 108 -40.57 17.96 1.30
CA GLU A 108 -40.16 18.91 0.26
C GLU A 108 -41.08 20.14 0.24
N VAL A 109 -40.52 21.29 -0.12
CA VAL A 109 -41.25 22.54 -0.30
C VAL A 109 -41.50 22.72 -1.80
N ALA A 110 -42.75 22.63 -2.23
CA ALA A 110 -43.08 22.79 -3.64
C ALA A 110 -42.82 24.24 -4.12
N PRO A 111 -42.53 24.48 -5.41
CA PRO A 111 -42.22 25.82 -5.92
C PRO A 111 -43.32 26.84 -5.63
N ASP A 112 -44.59 26.47 -5.81
CA ASP A 112 -45.74 27.34 -5.51
C ASP A 112 -45.84 27.67 -4.02
N GLU A 113 -45.57 26.70 -3.13
CA GLU A 113 -45.52 26.93 -1.69
C GLU A 113 -44.40 27.91 -1.34
N MET A 114 -43.24 27.81 -2.00
CA MET A 114 -42.14 28.75 -1.82
C MET A 114 -42.50 30.15 -2.33
N ARG A 115 -43.14 30.27 -3.50
CA ARG A 115 -43.60 31.57 -4.08
C ARG A 115 -44.55 32.29 -3.14
N ILE A 116 -45.40 31.55 -2.46
CA ILE A 116 -46.28 32.09 -1.42
C ILE A 116 -45.48 32.54 -0.19
N MET A 117 -44.49 31.77 0.25
CA MET A 117 -43.65 32.13 1.40
C MET A 117 -42.82 33.38 1.15
N VAL A 118 -42.29 33.57 -0.06
CA VAL A 118 -41.56 34.79 -0.44
C VAL A 118 -42.51 35.96 -0.79
N GLY A 119 -43.82 35.73 -0.84
CA GLY A 119 -44.84 36.74 -1.09
C GLY A 119 -45.04 37.11 -2.55
N GLU A 120 -44.56 36.30 -3.50
CA GLU A 120 -44.78 36.48 -4.94
C GLU A 120 -46.22 36.09 -5.34
N GLU A 121 -46.82 35.15 -4.63
CA GLU A 121 -48.19 34.69 -4.88
C GLU A 121 -49.05 34.71 -3.62
N THR A 122 -50.36 34.88 -3.81
CA THR A 122 -51.34 34.90 -2.71
C THR A 122 -52.32 33.73 -2.74
N VAL A 123 -52.31 32.91 -3.81
CA VAL A 123 -53.26 31.83 -4.07
C VAL A 123 -52.57 30.69 -4.82
N LEU A 124 -52.60 29.45 -4.30
CA LEU A 124 -52.18 28.26 -5.04
C LEU A 124 -53.22 27.93 -6.11
N ARG A 125 -52.78 27.61 -7.32
CA ARG A 125 -53.65 27.12 -8.39
C ARG A 125 -53.39 25.63 -8.61
N SER A 126 -54.07 24.77 -7.85
CA SER A 126 -54.11 23.34 -8.13
C SER A 126 -55.34 23.04 -9.00
N ASP A 127 -55.15 22.36 -10.14
CA ASP A 127 -56.23 21.80 -10.97
C ASP A 127 -57.35 22.77 -11.39
N GLY A 128 -56.99 24.02 -11.69
CA GLY A 128 -57.93 25.03 -12.21
C GLY A 128 -58.94 25.57 -11.18
N LYS A 129 -58.83 25.18 -9.90
CA LYS A 129 -59.60 25.78 -8.80
C LYS A 129 -58.74 26.77 -8.03
N GLN A 130 -59.24 28.00 -7.86
CA GLN A 130 -58.67 28.96 -6.92
C GLN A 130 -59.07 28.55 -5.51
N GLU A 131 -58.20 27.82 -4.83
CA GLU A 131 -58.37 27.50 -3.42
C GLU A 131 -57.38 28.35 -2.61
N LYS A 132 -57.80 28.85 -1.45
CA LYS A 132 -56.90 29.61 -0.58
C LYS A 132 -55.75 28.68 -0.21
N ALA A 133 -54.54 29.05 -0.63
CA ALA A 133 -53.27 28.34 -0.57
C ALA A 133 -52.98 27.45 0.66
N TYR A 134 -53.66 27.69 1.78
CA TYR A 134 -53.34 27.09 3.07
C TYR A 134 -54.31 25.99 3.51
N GLU A 135 -55.29 25.60 2.68
CA GLU A 135 -56.22 24.52 3.03
C GLU A 135 -55.73 23.10 2.69
N LEU A 136 -54.81 22.91 1.74
CA LEU A 136 -54.65 21.59 1.12
C LEU A 136 -53.51 20.67 1.60
N SER A 137 -52.41 21.13 2.20
CA SER A 137 -51.36 20.18 2.64
C SER A 137 -51.47 19.72 4.10
N HIS A 138 -52.16 20.50 4.96
CA HIS A 138 -52.16 20.27 6.42
C HIS A 138 -53.51 20.54 7.14
N GLY A 139 -54.60 20.81 6.41
CA GLY A 139 -55.96 20.92 6.96
C GLY A 139 -56.15 22.02 8.02
N LYS A 140 -55.33 23.08 8.03
CA LYS A 140 -55.38 24.15 9.03
C LYS A 140 -55.36 25.53 8.39
N THR A 141 -56.43 26.29 8.58
CA THR A 141 -56.55 27.68 8.13
C THR A 141 -55.59 28.59 8.91
N LEU A 142 -54.57 29.12 8.23
CA LEU A 142 -53.68 30.15 8.78
C LEU A 142 -54.31 31.54 8.58
N LYS A 143 -54.19 32.42 9.59
CA LYS A 143 -54.62 33.82 9.47
C LYS A 143 -53.42 34.67 9.02
N THR A 144 -53.55 35.36 7.90
CA THR A 144 -52.59 36.37 7.45
C THR A 144 -52.78 37.67 8.23
N SER A 145 -51.68 38.32 8.59
CA SER A 145 -51.70 39.67 9.16
C SER A 145 -52.06 40.70 8.08
N LYS A 146 -52.36 41.94 8.48
CA LYS A 146 -52.56 43.06 7.55
C LYS A 146 -51.34 43.36 6.65
N SER A 147 -50.16 42.80 6.97
CA SER A 147 -48.92 42.95 6.21
C SER A 147 -48.57 41.71 5.36
N GLY A 148 -49.51 40.76 5.19
CA GLY A 148 -49.29 39.53 4.42
C GLY A 148 -48.57 38.40 5.17
N ALA A 149 -48.07 38.63 6.39
CA ALA A 149 -47.32 37.63 7.14
C ALA A 149 -48.22 36.56 7.78
N ILE A 150 -47.83 35.28 7.69
CA ILE A 150 -48.56 34.13 8.25
C ILE A 150 -48.45 34.11 9.78
N VAL A 151 -49.59 34.22 10.49
CA VAL A 151 -49.64 34.15 11.95
C VAL A 151 -50.21 32.79 12.39
N PRO A 152 -49.44 31.92 13.08
CA PRO A 152 -49.97 30.66 13.55
C PRO A 152 -51.04 30.90 14.64
N PRO A 153 -52.01 29.99 14.78
CA PRO A 153 -53.00 30.07 15.84
C PRO A 153 -52.30 30.14 17.20
N LYS A 154 -52.64 31.17 18.00
CA LYS A 154 -52.13 31.33 19.37
C LYS A 154 -52.31 30.00 20.10
N SER A 155 -51.21 29.41 20.57
CA SER A 155 -51.25 28.20 21.37
C SER A 155 -52.16 28.46 22.57
N ARG A 156 -53.25 27.69 22.70
CA ARG A 156 -54.16 27.79 23.83
C ARG A 156 -53.33 27.68 25.11
N ALA A 157 -53.48 28.69 25.98
CA ALA A 157 -52.79 28.74 27.25
C ALA A 157 -53.04 27.45 28.02
N VAL A 158 -51.95 26.80 28.40
CA VAL A 158 -51.95 25.55 29.15
C VAL A 158 -52.56 25.84 30.52
N THR A 159 -53.76 25.30 30.76
CA THR A 159 -54.50 25.44 32.02
C THR A 159 -53.70 24.87 33.20
N GLY A 160 -53.93 25.41 34.41
CA GLY A 160 -53.09 25.22 35.59
C GLY A 160 -52.81 23.78 36.03
N VAL A 161 -53.64 22.81 35.63
CA VAL A 161 -53.41 21.37 35.90
C VAL A 161 -52.29 20.81 35.01
N ARG A 162 -52.25 21.19 33.73
CA ARG A 162 -51.18 20.80 32.81
C ARG A 162 -49.86 21.49 33.15
N ARG A 163 -49.86 22.67 33.79
CA ARG A 163 -48.65 23.32 34.31
C ARG A 163 -48.02 22.53 35.46
N LYS A 164 -48.83 21.89 36.31
CA LYS A 164 -48.33 21.02 37.38
C LYS A 164 -47.75 19.72 36.84
N ILE A 165 -48.41 19.09 35.85
CA ILE A 165 -47.89 17.89 35.17
C ILE A 165 -46.62 18.25 34.38
N LEU A 166 -46.60 19.38 33.67
CA LEU A 166 -45.43 19.85 32.95
C LEU A 166 -44.26 20.14 33.89
N ASN A 167 -44.50 20.75 35.06
CA ASN A 167 -43.45 20.95 36.06
C ASN A 167 -42.94 19.62 36.63
N ALA A 168 -43.81 18.66 36.90
CA ALA A 168 -43.40 17.32 37.35
C ALA A 168 -42.58 16.58 36.28
N VAL A 169 -42.99 16.67 35.02
CA VAL A 169 -42.22 16.13 33.88
C VAL A 169 -40.89 16.85 33.74
N ILE A 170 -40.84 18.19 33.82
CA ILE A 170 -39.58 18.95 33.76
C ILE A 170 -38.63 18.53 34.89
N ILE A 171 -39.14 18.38 36.12
CA ILE A 171 -38.33 17.94 37.27
C ILE A 171 -37.84 16.51 37.06
N PHE A 172 -38.71 15.59 36.64
CA PHE A 172 -38.32 14.20 36.41
C PHE A 172 -37.33 14.07 35.26
N THR A 173 -37.54 14.77 34.16
CA THR A 173 -36.61 14.84 33.03
C THR A 173 -35.29 15.49 33.44
N ALA A 174 -35.30 16.53 34.28
CA ALA A 174 -34.08 17.14 34.79
C ALA A 174 -33.29 16.19 35.70
N VAL A 175 -33.97 15.48 36.62
CA VAL A 175 -33.34 14.46 37.48
C VAL A 175 -32.81 13.29 36.64
N PHE A 176 -33.56 12.84 35.65
CA PHE A 176 -33.13 11.78 34.73
C PHE A 176 -31.94 12.22 33.87
N LEU A 177 -31.93 13.47 33.38
CA LEU A 177 -30.80 14.04 32.65
C LEU A 177 -29.56 14.19 33.53
N ILE A 178 -29.72 14.61 34.79
CA ILE A 178 -28.60 14.71 35.75
C ILE A 178 -28.08 13.32 36.10
N ALA A 179 -28.96 12.35 36.37
CA ALA A 179 -28.57 10.98 36.67
C ALA A 179 -27.92 10.30 35.46
N SER A 180 -28.45 10.51 34.25
CA SER A 180 -27.85 10.04 33.00
C SER A 180 -26.50 10.68 32.77
N ALA A 181 -26.37 12.01 32.91
CA ALA A 181 -25.08 12.70 32.79
C ALA A 181 -24.05 12.24 33.83
N ALA A 182 -24.48 11.97 35.07
CA ALA A 182 -23.62 11.42 36.11
C ALA A 182 -23.20 9.97 35.79
N LEU A 183 -24.11 9.14 35.30
CA LEU A 183 -23.80 7.76 34.89
C LEU A 183 -22.84 7.74 33.71
N THR A 184 -23.04 8.62 32.71
CA THR A 184 -22.14 8.81 31.57
C THR A 184 -20.79 9.36 32.02
N ALA A 185 -20.74 10.29 32.97
CA ALA A 185 -19.49 10.81 33.50
C ALA A 185 -18.71 9.75 34.28
N VAL A 186 -19.40 8.87 35.02
CA VAL A 186 -18.79 7.73 35.72
C VAL A 186 -18.34 6.65 34.73
N SER A 187 -19.13 6.34 33.69
CA SER A 187 -18.70 5.39 32.67
C SER A 187 -17.47 5.92 31.93
N VAL A 188 -17.46 7.19 31.51
CA VAL A 188 -16.32 7.84 30.85
C VAL A 188 -15.09 7.89 31.77
N SER A 189 -15.24 8.09 33.08
CA SER A 189 -14.08 8.09 33.99
C SER A 189 -13.51 6.69 34.24
N VAL A 190 -14.33 5.65 34.13
CA VAL A 190 -13.88 4.25 34.32
C VAL A 190 -13.30 3.68 33.03
N THR A 191 -14.03 3.81 31.91
CA THR A 191 -13.63 3.21 30.63
C THR A 191 -12.79 4.12 29.75
N GLY A 192 -12.81 5.44 29.96
CA GLY A 192 -12.26 6.44 29.04
C GLY A 192 -13.20 6.77 27.88
N ASP A 193 -13.04 7.96 27.28
CA ASP A 193 -13.74 8.38 26.05
C ASP A 193 -12.90 8.18 24.77
N GLY A 194 -11.64 7.74 24.93
CA GLY A 194 -10.71 7.58 23.82
C GLY A 194 -9.97 8.85 23.43
N SER A 195 -10.11 9.93 24.18
CA SER A 195 -9.25 11.11 24.03
C SER A 195 -7.88 10.90 24.66
N LYS A 196 -6.92 11.78 24.33
CA LYS A 196 -5.59 11.77 24.99
C LYS A 196 -5.65 12.00 26.51
N LEU A 197 -6.70 12.68 27.00
CA LEU A 197 -6.86 12.99 28.43
C LEU A 197 -7.61 11.88 29.18
N ALA A 198 -8.44 11.11 28.49
CA ALA A 198 -9.21 10.00 29.03
C ALA A 198 -9.17 8.79 28.07
N PRO A 199 -8.01 8.12 27.95
CA PRO A 199 -7.84 7.01 27.02
C PRO A 199 -8.76 5.85 27.39
N VAL A 200 -9.21 5.09 26.38
CA VAL A 200 -9.96 3.85 26.61
C VAL A 200 -9.07 2.86 27.37
N ARG A 201 -9.47 2.46 28.57
CA ARG A 201 -8.69 1.55 29.42
C ARG A 201 -9.08 0.11 29.11
N ALA A 202 -8.26 -0.57 28.32
CA ALA A 202 -8.46 -1.96 27.94
C ALA A 202 -7.85 -2.90 29.00
N ASP A 203 -8.69 -3.41 29.89
CA ASP A 203 -8.32 -4.36 30.94
C ASP A 203 -8.69 -5.82 30.62
N SER A 204 -9.35 -6.04 29.48
CA SER A 204 -9.79 -7.35 28.96
C SER A 204 -9.76 -7.37 27.43
N SER A 205 -9.71 -8.57 26.85
CA SER A 205 -9.72 -8.78 25.39
C SER A 205 -10.96 -8.19 24.72
N ASP A 206 -12.13 -8.32 25.33
CA ASP A 206 -13.39 -7.83 24.77
C ASP A 206 -13.41 -6.31 24.71
N VAL A 207 -12.90 -5.63 25.75
CA VAL A 207 -12.79 -4.16 25.74
C VAL A 207 -11.79 -3.70 24.69
N LEU A 208 -10.66 -4.39 24.53
CA LEU A 208 -9.68 -4.09 23.49
C LEU A 208 -10.28 -4.23 22.09
N LEU A 209 -10.89 -5.38 21.77
CA LEU A 209 -11.49 -5.65 20.47
C LEU A 209 -12.59 -4.65 20.12
N ASN A 210 -13.49 -4.36 21.06
CA ASN A 210 -14.54 -3.35 20.87
C ASN A 210 -13.97 -1.93 20.69
N ALA A 211 -12.81 -1.64 21.27
CA ALA A 211 -12.16 -0.34 21.13
C ALA A 211 -11.41 -0.21 19.78
N LEU A 212 -10.86 -1.31 19.26
CA LEU A 212 -10.20 -1.38 17.95
C LEU A 212 -11.18 -1.24 16.78
N ASP A 213 -12.44 -1.62 16.97
CA ASP A 213 -13.53 -1.45 15.98
C ASP A 213 -13.93 0.03 15.73
N GLY A 214 -13.35 0.97 16.50
CA GLY A 214 -13.57 2.41 16.32
C GLY A 214 -12.37 3.11 15.66
N SER A 215 -12.63 4.00 14.70
CA SER A 215 -11.58 4.86 14.11
C SER A 215 -11.07 5.91 15.11
N ASP A 216 -9.75 6.08 15.18
CA ASP A 216 -9.03 7.18 15.88
C ASP A 216 -9.33 7.37 17.38
N ARG A 217 -9.19 6.31 18.19
CA ARG A 217 -9.21 6.41 19.65
C ARG A 217 -7.80 6.37 20.25
N TYR A 218 -7.63 6.84 21.47
CA TYR A 218 -6.49 6.51 22.31
C TYR A 218 -6.91 5.35 23.21
N ILE A 219 -6.28 4.19 23.04
CA ILE A 219 -6.46 3.00 23.87
C ILE A 219 -5.21 2.83 24.73
N LYS A 220 -5.40 2.53 26.02
CA LYS A 220 -4.33 2.16 26.95
C LYS A 220 -4.61 0.77 27.52
N ILE A 221 -3.67 -0.15 27.35
CA ILE A 221 -3.74 -1.49 27.93
C ILE A 221 -3.35 -1.39 29.41
N GLU A 222 -4.12 -2.02 30.29
CA GLU A 222 -3.91 -1.97 31.76
C GLU A 222 -3.49 -3.32 32.36
N ASN A 223 -3.56 -4.41 31.58
CA ASN A 223 -3.16 -5.76 31.97
C ASN A 223 -2.56 -6.50 30.76
N ASP A 224 -1.82 -7.57 31.01
CA ASP A 224 -1.47 -8.49 29.92
C ASP A 224 -2.75 -9.15 29.39
N LEU A 225 -2.94 -9.15 28.07
CA LEU A 225 -4.16 -9.61 27.41
C LEU A 225 -3.87 -10.80 26.51
N SER A 226 -4.85 -11.69 26.35
CA SER A 226 -4.83 -12.75 25.34
C SER A 226 -6.04 -12.59 24.42
N VAL A 227 -5.81 -12.45 23.13
CA VAL A 227 -6.83 -12.23 22.11
C VAL A 227 -6.83 -13.40 21.15
N ALA A 228 -7.98 -14.04 20.98
CA ALA A 228 -8.18 -15.05 19.94
C ALA A 228 -8.82 -14.39 18.72
N LEU A 229 -8.10 -14.36 17.60
CA LEU A 229 -8.62 -13.87 16.32
C LEU A 229 -9.18 -15.06 15.55
N SER A 230 -10.50 -15.13 15.43
CA SER A 230 -11.18 -16.23 14.75
C SER A 230 -11.30 -16.05 13.25
N GLU A 231 -11.23 -14.82 12.74
CA GLU A 231 -11.32 -14.45 11.32
C GLU A 231 -10.50 -13.17 11.07
N ASP A 232 -10.03 -12.99 9.84
CA ASP A 232 -9.17 -11.91 9.36
C ASP A 232 -9.89 -10.55 9.56
N PRO A 233 -9.62 -9.84 10.66
CA PRO A 233 -10.46 -8.74 11.00
C PRO A 233 -10.00 -7.52 10.21
N GLU A 234 -10.90 -6.94 9.41
CA GLU A 234 -10.68 -5.67 8.71
C GLU A 234 -10.68 -4.48 9.70
N PHE A 235 -9.81 -4.51 10.71
CA PHE A 235 -9.64 -3.42 11.64
C PHE A 235 -8.74 -2.34 11.02
N GLY A 236 -9.36 -1.30 10.47
CA GLY A 236 -8.69 -0.07 10.04
C GLY A 236 -8.35 0.86 11.21
N TYR A 237 -7.77 0.36 12.30
CA TYR A 237 -7.49 1.18 13.48
C TYR A 237 -6.34 2.16 13.21
N THR A 238 -6.64 3.46 13.30
CA THR A 238 -5.70 4.56 13.05
C THR A 238 -5.30 5.35 14.30
N GLY A 239 -5.77 4.91 15.48
CA GLY A 239 -5.60 5.62 16.74
C GLY A 239 -4.23 5.40 17.42
N VAL A 240 -4.17 5.70 18.73
CA VAL A 240 -2.99 5.44 19.57
C VAL A 240 -3.23 4.20 20.41
N LEU A 241 -2.39 3.17 20.31
CA LEU A 241 -2.42 2.00 21.20
C LEU A 241 -1.21 2.05 22.14
N ASP A 242 -1.45 2.44 23.39
CA ASP A 242 -0.45 2.49 24.44
C ASP A 242 -0.49 1.20 25.25
N GLY A 243 0.51 0.35 25.08
CA GLY A 243 0.60 -0.91 25.81
C GLY A 243 0.91 -0.74 27.29
N GLY A 244 1.38 0.42 27.75
CA GLY A 244 1.71 0.64 29.16
C GLY A 244 2.80 -0.28 29.72
N GLY A 245 3.55 -0.98 28.88
CA GLY A 245 4.52 -2.01 29.26
C GLY A 245 3.96 -3.44 29.31
N HIS A 246 2.69 -3.65 28.94
CA HIS A 246 2.01 -4.94 28.98
C HIS A 246 2.25 -5.78 27.72
N ILE A 247 1.88 -7.06 27.84
CA ILE A 247 1.97 -8.06 26.76
C ILE A 247 0.59 -8.33 26.19
N LEU A 248 0.44 -8.23 24.87
CA LEU A 248 -0.71 -8.68 24.12
C LEU A 248 -0.38 -10.00 23.42
N THR A 249 -0.94 -11.11 23.89
CA THR A 249 -0.78 -12.42 23.27
C THR A 249 -1.90 -12.65 22.26
N VAL A 250 -1.58 -12.85 20.99
CA VAL A 250 -2.55 -13.10 19.93
C VAL A 250 -2.48 -14.57 19.53
N THR A 251 -3.63 -15.23 19.51
CA THR A 251 -3.81 -16.63 19.13
C THR A 251 -4.83 -16.71 17.99
N GLY A 252 -4.68 -17.63 17.04
CA GLY A 252 -5.60 -17.75 15.89
C GLY A 252 -4.93 -17.56 14.53
N GLY A 253 -5.73 -17.72 13.46
CA GLY A 253 -5.27 -17.94 12.08
C GLY A 253 -4.47 -16.80 11.47
N PHE A 254 -3.37 -17.17 10.80
CA PHE A 254 -2.42 -16.29 10.13
C PHE A 254 -2.87 -16.04 8.69
N TYR A 255 -3.67 -15.01 8.45
CA TYR A 255 -3.93 -14.50 7.10
C TYR A 255 -3.65 -13.00 7.14
N GLY A 256 -2.58 -12.54 6.50
CA GLY A 256 -2.16 -11.13 6.48
C GLY A 256 -0.92 -10.79 7.32
N ASP A 257 -0.47 -9.52 7.27
CA ASP A 257 0.53 -8.98 8.21
C ASP A 257 0.01 -9.29 9.61
N PRO A 258 0.74 -10.03 10.47
CA PRO A 258 0.29 -10.33 11.83
C PRO A 258 -0.14 -9.09 12.61
N PHE A 259 0.25 -7.90 12.13
CA PHE A 259 -0.03 -6.61 12.71
C PHE A 259 -0.85 -5.70 11.79
N GLY A 260 -1.55 -6.26 10.79
CA GLY A 260 -2.44 -5.51 9.88
C GLY A 260 -3.45 -4.66 10.64
N ILE A 261 -3.95 -5.18 11.77
CA ILE A 261 -4.82 -4.49 12.74
C ILE A 261 -4.23 -3.15 13.23
N LEU A 262 -2.91 -3.04 13.28
CA LEU A 262 -2.17 -1.89 13.81
C LEU A 262 -1.42 -1.11 12.72
N SER A 263 -1.59 -1.47 11.45
CA SER A 263 -0.83 -0.89 10.33
C SER A 263 -1.04 0.62 10.16
N GLY A 264 -2.16 1.17 10.64
CA GLY A 264 -2.43 2.63 10.68
C GLY A 264 -2.24 3.27 12.05
N ALA A 265 -1.92 2.50 13.09
CA ALA A 265 -1.95 2.95 14.48
C ALA A 265 -0.60 3.47 14.96
N THR A 266 -0.62 4.45 15.86
CA THR A 266 0.56 4.77 16.68
C THR A 266 0.61 3.84 17.88
N VAL A 267 1.44 2.80 17.81
CA VAL A 267 1.62 1.85 18.91
C VAL A 267 2.82 2.26 19.75
N LYS A 268 2.74 2.17 21.09
CA LYS A 268 3.90 2.43 21.96
C LYS A 268 3.83 1.60 23.23
N ASN A 269 5.00 1.29 23.79
CA ASN A 269 5.14 0.55 25.06
C ASN A 269 4.37 -0.78 25.06
N LEU A 270 4.29 -1.46 23.93
CA LEU A 270 3.54 -2.70 23.77
C LEU A 270 4.47 -3.81 23.31
N THR A 271 4.38 -4.96 23.96
CA THR A 271 4.92 -6.21 23.43
C THR A 271 3.75 -7.04 22.92
N VAL A 272 3.75 -7.40 21.64
CA VAL A 272 2.75 -8.31 21.08
C VAL A 272 3.40 -9.65 20.83
N LYS A 273 2.86 -10.71 21.41
CA LYS A 273 3.31 -12.09 21.21
C LYS A 273 2.35 -12.83 20.30
N TYR A 274 2.88 -13.52 19.32
CA TYR A 274 2.17 -14.46 18.48
C TYR A 274 2.83 -15.82 18.59
N ASP A 275 2.20 -16.85 18.04
CA ASP A 275 2.76 -18.19 18.05
C ASP A 275 4.03 -18.27 17.17
N GLY A 276 5.19 -17.98 17.76
CA GLY A 276 6.51 -18.10 17.15
C GLY A 276 7.34 -16.81 17.11
N PHE A 277 6.73 -15.65 17.29
CA PHE A 277 7.43 -14.36 17.28
C PHE A 277 6.84 -13.39 18.29
N ARG A 278 7.66 -12.42 18.72
CA ARG A 278 7.22 -11.23 19.44
C ARG A 278 7.51 -9.98 18.62
N ALA A 279 6.67 -8.96 18.73
CA ALA A 279 7.02 -7.62 18.30
C ALA A 279 7.00 -6.63 19.46
N GLU A 280 8.03 -5.81 19.51
CA GLU A 280 8.22 -4.75 20.48
C GLU A 280 8.01 -3.40 19.79
N TYR A 281 7.15 -2.57 20.36
CA TYR A 281 6.80 -1.26 19.83
C TYR A 281 7.36 -0.14 20.71
N ALA A 282 8.29 0.64 20.16
CA ALA A 282 8.92 1.80 20.79
C ALA A 282 8.59 3.08 20.00
N GLY A 283 7.34 3.55 20.13
CA GLY A 283 6.79 4.58 19.26
C GLY A 283 6.59 4.04 17.85
N ASN A 284 6.94 4.81 16.82
CA ASN A 284 6.76 4.37 15.42
C ASN A 284 7.76 3.29 14.98
N LYS A 285 8.75 2.97 15.82
CA LYS A 285 9.72 1.91 15.53
C LYS A 285 9.17 0.58 16.05
N ARG A 286 9.11 -0.40 15.16
CA ARG A 286 8.71 -1.77 15.45
C ARG A 286 9.92 -2.69 15.31
N THR A 287 10.06 -3.60 16.27
CA THR A 287 11.10 -4.63 16.30
C THR A 287 10.43 -5.99 16.39
N ILE A 288 10.70 -6.90 15.47
CA ILE A 288 10.21 -8.26 15.45
C ILE A 288 11.35 -9.17 15.91
N VAL A 289 11.07 -10.09 16.83
CA VAL A 289 12.03 -11.08 17.33
C VAL A 289 11.42 -12.46 17.18
N LEU A 290 12.12 -13.37 16.49
CA LEU A 290 11.73 -14.78 16.48
C LEU A 290 12.04 -15.39 17.86
N GLU A 291 11.07 -16.11 18.43
CA GLU A 291 11.24 -16.79 19.73
C GLU A 291 11.41 -18.31 19.57
N ARG A 292 11.23 -18.81 18.35
CA ARG A 292 11.46 -20.18 17.91
C ARG A 292 11.60 -20.19 16.39
N ASP A 293 11.92 -21.36 15.83
CA ASP A 293 11.87 -21.56 14.39
C ASP A 293 10.44 -21.35 13.88
N PHE A 294 10.33 -20.76 12.69
CA PHE A 294 9.08 -20.33 12.10
C PHE A 294 9.05 -20.69 10.61
N THR A 295 7.93 -21.22 10.15
CA THR A 295 7.70 -21.49 8.73
C THR A 295 6.73 -20.46 8.17
N LEU A 296 7.17 -19.75 7.13
CA LEU A 296 6.41 -18.77 6.39
C LEU A 296 6.07 -19.34 5.02
N LYS A 297 4.78 -19.32 4.65
CA LYS A 297 4.35 -19.64 3.30
C LYS A 297 4.27 -18.36 2.50
N LEU A 298 5.00 -18.29 1.39
CA LEU A 298 5.08 -17.07 0.61
C LEU A 298 3.75 -16.71 -0.06
N SER A 299 2.92 -17.71 -0.39
CA SER A 299 1.57 -17.52 -0.92
C SER A 299 0.59 -16.81 0.03
N GLU A 300 0.94 -16.69 1.31
CA GLU A 300 0.21 -15.97 2.35
C GLU A 300 0.68 -14.51 2.49
N LEU A 301 1.75 -14.10 1.79
CA LEU A 301 2.28 -12.75 1.82
C LEU A 301 1.90 -11.93 0.58
N SER A 302 1.54 -10.67 0.80
CA SER A 302 1.45 -9.66 -0.25
C SER A 302 2.76 -8.85 -0.30
N ALA A 303 3.85 -9.46 -0.79
CA ALA A 303 5.21 -8.89 -0.97
C ALA A 303 5.47 -7.57 -0.21
N PRO A 304 5.49 -7.58 1.13
CA PRO A 304 5.39 -6.34 1.90
C PRO A 304 6.71 -5.56 1.92
N VAL A 305 6.60 -4.27 2.23
CA VAL A 305 7.77 -3.48 2.63
C VAL A 305 8.05 -3.73 4.12
N LEU A 306 9.20 -4.31 4.45
CA LEU A 306 9.62 -4.51 5.83
C LEU A 306 10.19 -3.22 6.42
N GLN A 307 9.34 -2.45 7.09
CA GLN A 307 9.75 -1.23 7.82
C GLN A 307 10.32 -1.50 9.22
N SER A 308 10.18 -2.75 9.71
CA SER A 308 10.54 -3.13 11.08
C SER A 308 11.91 -3.79 11.14
N ASP A 309 12.62 -3.63 12.26
CA ASP A 309 13.79 -4.48 12.52
C ASP A 309 13.31 -5.93 12.73
N LEU A 310 14.04 -6.92 12.23
CA LEU A 310 13.78 -8.36 12.40
C LEU A 310 15.02 -9.04 12.98
N PHE A 311 14.89 -9.57 14.20
CA PHE A 311 15.93 -10.31 14.89
C PHE A 311 15.58 -11.79 14.94
N GLY A 312 16.39 -12.63 14.30
CA GLY A 312 16.19 -14.08 14.32
C GLY A 312 16.57 -14.72 15.65
N ASN A 313 17.44 -14.09 16.45
CA ASN A 313 17.92 -14.63 17.73
C ASN A 313 18.46 -16.08 17.61
N GLY A 314 19.08 -16.41 16.47
CA GLY A 314 19.59 -17.75 16.15
C GLY A 314 18.55 -18.75 15.67
N HIS A 315 17.28 -18.35 15.54
CA HIS A 315 16.21 -19.19 15.02
C HIS A 315 16.17 -19.22 13.49
N THR A 316 15.47 -20.24 12.98
CA THR A 316 15.29 -20.50 11.57
C THR A 316 13.96 -19.94 11.07
N LEU A 317 14.00 -19.14 10.01
CA LEU A 317 12.85 -18.78 9.18
C LEU A 317 12.88 -19.65 7.92
N THR A 318 12.00 -20.64 7.85
CA THR A 318 11.82 -21.47 6.66
C THR A 318 10.77 -20.82 5.77
N ILE A 319 11.15 -20.44 4.55
CA ILE A 319 10.25 -19.85 3.55
C ILE A 319 9.89 -20.96 2.56
N THR A 320 8.60 -21.25 2.48
CA THR A 320 8.02 -22.33 1.66
C THR A 320 7.04 -21.75 0.64
N ASP A 321 6.62 -22.58 -0.32
CA ASP A 321 5.65 -22.19 -1.34
C ASP A 321 6.11 -20.97 -2.16
N VAL A 322 7.41 -20.94 -2.44
CA VAL A 322 8.04 -19.87 -3.22
C VAL A 322 7.56 -19.92 -4.67
N ALA A 323 7.02 -21.05 -5.15
CA ALA A 323 6.45 -21.23 -6.48
C ALA A 323 4.92 -21.43 -6.40
N ARG A 324 4.12 -20.40 -6.74
CA ARG A 324 2.66 -20.53 -6.84
C ARG A 324 2.27 -20.75 -8.30
N ASP A 325 1.59 -21.85 -8.59
CA ASP A 325 1.04 -22.18 -9.93
C ASP A 325 2.06 -22.17 -11.10
N GLY A 326 3.34 -22.39 -10.79
CA GLY A 326 4.40 -22.57 -11.77
C GLY A 326 5.12 -21.31 -12.26
N VAL A 327 4.79 -20.11 -11.74
CA VAL A 327 5.54 -18.87 -12.04
C VAL A 327 5.41 -17.92 -10.84
N PHE A 328 6.44 -17.82 -10.00
CA PHE A 328 6.51 -16.77 -8.98
C PHE A 328 7.58 -15.76 -9.32
N SER A 329 7.18 -14.52 -9.59
CA SER A 329 8.05 -13.44 -10.06
C SER A 329 8.42 -12.41 -8.98
N GLY A 330 8.37 -12.77 -7.70
CA GLY A 330 8.44 -11.82 -6.57
C GLY A 330 9.59 -12.07 -5.61
N ALA A 331 9.79 -11.16 -4.67
CA ALA A 331 10.64 -11.39 -3.50
C ALA A 331 9.76 -11.61 -2.26
N THR A 332 10.32 -12.18 -1.18
CA THR A 332 9.61 -12.25 0.12
C THR A 332 9.21 -10.85 0.59
N PHE A 333 10.11 -9.88 0.43
CA PHE A 333 9.87 -8.46 0.68
C PHE A 333 10.14 -7.64 -0.58
N ASP A 334 9.24 -6.73 -0.94
CA ASP A 334 9.53 -5.79 -2.02
C ASP A 334 10.70 -4.88 -1.64
N GLN A 335 10.71 -4.42 -0.38
CA GLN A 335 11.79 -3.59 0.16
C GLN A 335 12.04 -3.92 1.63
N ILE A 336 13.31 -3.92 2.03
CA ILE A 336 13.74 -3.95 3.42
C ILE A 336 14.24 -2.56 3.81
N ASN A 337 13.55 -1.92 4.74
CA ASN A 337 13.92 -0.62 5.32
C ASN A 337 14.30 -0.72 6.82
N GLY A 338 13.88 -1.79 7.50
CA GLY A 338 14.37 -2.15 8.84
C GLY A 338 15.54 -3.14 8.81
N ASN A 339 16.29 -3.23 9.89
CA ASN A 339 17.48 -4.08 9.94
C ASN A 339 17.12 -5.55 10.17
N ILE A 340 17.83 -6.48 9.53
CA ILE A 340 17.69 -7.92 9.77
C ILE A 340 18.97 -8.43 10.42
N SER A 341 18.87 -9.21 11.51
CA SER A 341 20.04 -9.87 12.07
C SER A 341 19.82 -11.17 12.83
N GLY A 342 20.88 -11.99 12.92
CA GLY A 342 20.93 -13.20 13.74
C GLY A 342 19.92 -14.26 13.30
N LEU A 343 19.74 -14.46 12.00
CA LEU A 343 18.68 -15.28 11.43
C LEU A 343 19.27 -16.43 10.59
N ASN A 344 18.69 -17.63 10.70
CA ASN A 344 18.92 -18.69 9.73
C ASN A 344 17.74 -18.70 8.75
N ILE A 345 17.97 -18.63 7.44
CA ILE A 345 16.91 -18.60 6.44
C ILE A 345 17.03 -19.87 5.58
N VAL A 346 15.95 -20.62 5.47
CA VAL A 346 15.91 -21.79 4.60
C VAL A 346 14.84 -21.56 3.54
N PHE A 347 15.25 -21.52 2.28
CA PHE A 347 14.34 -21.53 1.15
C PHE A 347 14.18 -22.98 0.69
N ASP A 348 12.97 -23.53 0.83
CA ASP A 348 12.70 -24.92 0.52
C ASP A 348 12.48 -25.14 -0.99
N ASP A 349 13.04 -26.24 -1.52
CA ASP A 349 13.18 -26.63 -2.94
C ASP A 349 12.24 -25.91 -3.91
N ALA A 350 12.75 -24.83 -4.52
CA ALA A 350 11.93 -23.92 -5.32
C ALA A 350 12.45 -23.80 -6.75
N GLU A 351 11.49 -23.80 -7.68
CA GLU A 351 11.66 -23.29 -9.03
C GLU A 351 11.19 -21.82 -9.04
N PHE A 352 12.03 -20.92 -9.53
CA PHE A 352 11.81 -19.49 -9.42
C PHE A 352 12.01 -18.79 -10.76
N ASP A 353 10.93 -18.23 -11.28
CA ASP A 353 10.93 -17.49 -12.54
C ASP A 353 11.06 -15.99 -12.26
N TYR A 354 11.95 -15.28 -12.96
CA TYR A 354 12.06 -13.83 -12.79
C TYR A 354 12.24 -13.10 -14.11
N ASN A 355 11.70 -11.88 -14.15
CA ASN A 355 11.75 -11.01 -15.32
C ASN A 355 12.27 -9.61 -15.00
N ALA A 356 12.82 -9.43 -13.80
CA ALA A 356 13.36 -8.16 -13.33
C ALA A 356 14.36 -8.43 -12.21
N THR A 357 15.14 -7.41 -11.85
CA THR A 357 16.00 -7.44 -10.66
C THR A 357 15.21 -7.88 -9.44
N THR A 358 15.62 -8.97 -8.79
CA THR A 358 14.93 -9.52 -7.62
C THR A 358 15.83 -10.46 -6.82
N GLY A 359 15.38 -10.85 -5.63
CA GLY A 359 16.02 -11.89 -4.83
C GLY A 359 14.99 -12.63 -3.98
N LEU A 360 15.37 -13.76 -3.38
CA LEU A 360 14.40 -14.59 -2.66
C LEU A 360 13.90 -13.91 -1.38
N LEU A 361 14.80 -13.26 -0.61
CA LEU A 361 14.40 -12.51 0.58
C LEU A 361 13.87 -11.12 0.21
N ALA A 362 14.58 -10.36 -0.62
CA ALA A 362 14.14 -9.02 -0.97
C ALA A 362 14.50 -8.58 -2.38
N ARG A 363 13.61 -7.77 -2.98
CA ARG A 363 13.91 -7.09 -4.24
C ARG A 363 14.88 -5.94 -4.00
N VAL A 364 14.64 -5.09 -3.00
CA VAL A 364 15.54 -3.99 -2.63
C VAL A 364 15.89 -4.00 -1.14
N ASN A 365 17.17 -3.91 -0.79
CA ASN A 365 17.63 -3.66 0.57
C ASN A 365 18.12 -2.21 0.76
N ASN A 366 17.46 -1.44 1.62
CA ASN A 366 17.89 -0.10 2.02
C ASN A 366 18.50 -0.06 3.44
N ALA A 367 18.58 -1.21 4.13
CA ALA A 367 18.93 -1.31 5.54
C ALA A 367 20.18 -2.18 5.77
N THR A 368 20.42 -2.56 7.03
CA THR A 368 21.46 -3.53 7.36
C THR A 368 20.88 -4.93 7.44
N ILE A 369 21.44 -5.88 6.67
CA ILE A 369 21.22 -7.32 6.83
C ILE A 369 22.54 -7.90 7.32
N SER A 370 22.56 -8.48 8.52
CA SER A 370 23.80 -8.93 9.14
C SER A 370 23.67 -10.21 9.93
N GLU A 371 24.74 -11.01 10.02
CA GLU A 371 24.73 -12.25 10.83
C GLU A 371 23.59 -13.20 10.42
N VAL A 372 23.40 -13.35 9.10
CA VAL A 372 22.40 -14.24 8.52
C VAL A 372 23.11 -15.44 7.89
N THR A 373 22.66 -16.64 8.21
CA THR A 373 22.98 -17.84 7.43
C THR A 373 21.79 -18.15 6.54
N PHE A 374 21.99 -18.40 5.25
CA PHE A 374 20.88 -18.89 4.42
C PHE A 374 21.26 -20.09 3.56
N SER A 375 20.26 -20.93 3.28
CA SER A 375 20.38 -22.05 2.37
C SER A 375 19.29 -22.06 1.31
N PHE A 376 19.66 -22.36 0.07
CA PHE A 376 18.73 -22.55 -1.05
C PHE A 376 19.18 -23.71 -1.94
N SER A 377 18.27 -24.62 -2.27
CA SER A 377 18.47 -25.63 -3.30
C SER A 377 17.33 -25.48 -4.28
N GLY A 378 17.59 -25.43 -5.58
CA GLY A 378 16.51 -25.29 -6.53
C GLY A 378 16.91 -24.81 -7.92
N LYS A 379 15.89 -24.38 -8.67
CA LYS A 379 16.04 -23.90 -10.04
C LYS A 379 15.66 -22.43 -10.15
N ILE A 380 16.37 -21.70 -10.98
CA ILE A 380 16.01 -20.33 -11.34
C ILE A 380 15.88 -20.23 -12.86
N HIS A 381 14.92 -19.45 -13.33
CA HIS A 381 14.67 -19.26 -14.74
C HIS A 381 14.40 -17.79 -15.05
N GLU A 382 15.18 -17.21 -15.95
CA GLU A 382 15.10 -15.80 -16.33
C GLU A 382 14.22 -15.65 -17.59
N THR A 383 13.10 -14.93 -17.49
CA THR A 383 12.12 -14.81 -18.58
C THR A 383 12.15 -13.44 -19.28
N ASN A 384 13.07 -12.52 -18.92
CA ASN A 384 13.16 -11.17 -19.50
C ASN A 384 14.32 -11.05 -20.50
N THR A 385 13.98 -11.27 -21.75
CA THR A 385 14.91 -11.17 -22.86
C THR A 385 15.15 -9.73 -23.34
N ARG A 386 14.77 -8.68 -22.58
CA ARG A 386 14.71 -7.28 -23.07
C ARG A 386 15.46 -6.23 -22.27
N SER A 387 15.96 -6.54 -21.07
CA SER A 387 16.78 -5.62 -20.29
C SER A 387 17.76 -6.39 -19.42
N ASP A 388 18.79 -5.72 -18.93
CA ASP A 388 19.63 -6.30 -17.89
C ASP A 388 18.79 -6.76 -16.69
N THR A 389 19.03 -7.98 -16.21
CA THR A 389 18.42 -8.52 -15.01
C THR A 389 19.48 -8.94 -14.00
N TYR A 390 19.13 -8.80 -12.72
CA TYR A 390 20.05 -9.05 -11.61
C TYR A 390 19.34 -9.88 -10.56
N PHE A 391 19.76 -11.13 -10.42
CA PHE A 391 19.20 -12.05 -9.43
C PHE A 391 20.21 -12.34 -8.32
N GLY A 392 19.79 -12.16 -7.08
CA GLY A 392 20.56 -12.54 -5.90
C GLY A 392 19.77 -13.48 -5.02
N LEU A 393 20.38 -14.57 -4.55
CA LEU A 393 19.65 -15.52 -3.69
C LEU A 393 19.12 -14.87 -2.41
N LEU A 394 19.80 -13.85 -1.87
CA LEU A 394 19.31 -13.08 -0.74
C LEU A 394 18.60 -11.81 -1.21
N VAL A 395 19.29 -10.93 -1.95
CA VAL A 395 18.79 -9.60 -2.33
C VAL A 395 19.00 -9.32 -3.81
N GLY A 396 17.97 -8.83 -4.50
CA GLY A 396 18.11 -8.35 -5.87
C GLY A 396 19.00 -7.11 -5.98
N GLU A 397 18.60 -6.01 -5.34
CA GLU A 397 19.32 -4.74 -5.34
C GLU A 397 19.71 -4.31 -3.91
N ASN A 398 21.01 -4.20 -3.63
CA ASN A 398 21.50 -3.74 -2.34
C ASN A 398 21.90 -2.25 -2.38
N ARG A 399 21.21 -1.41 -1.62
CA ARG A 399 21.54 0.00 -1.35
C ARG A 399 22.02 0.24 0.09
N GLY A 400 21.85 -0.76 0.96
CA GLY A 400 22.22 -0.72 2.36
C GLY A 400 23.56 -1.40 2.65
N THR A 401 23.62 -2.13 3.77
CA THR A 401 24.77 -2.95 4.15
C THR A 401 24.35 -4.40 4.29
N VAL A 402 25.06 -5.30 3.64
CA VAL A 402 24.94 -6.75 3.80
C VAL A 402 26.26 -7.25 4.39
N SER A 403 26.24 -7.81 5.60
CA SER A 403 27.48 -8.17 6.29
C SER A 403 27.43 -9.47 7.08
N ASN A 404 28.58 -10.13 7.21
CA ASN A 404 28.70 -11.37 8.00
C ASN A 404 27.66 -12.43 7.58
N ILE A 405 27.43 -12.57 6.28
CA ILE A 405 26.50 -13.55 5.71
C ILE A 405 27.23 -14.87 5.46
N THR A 406 26.59 -15.99 5.76
CA THR A 406 27.03 -17.32 5.32
C THR A 406 25.98 -17.91 4.38
N ALA A 407 26.38 -18.28 3.16
CA ALA A 407 25.47 -18.77 2.12
C ALA A 407 25.83 -20.19 1.67
N THR A 408 24.85 -21.09 1.71
CA THR A 408 24.95 -22.46 1.16
C THR A 408 23.94 -22.63 0.05
N PHE A 409 24.33 -23.05 -1.14
CA PHE A 409 23.36 -23.21 -2.22
C PHE A 409 23.71 -24.26 -3.27
N ASP A 410 22.70 -24.91 -3.82
CA ASP A 410 22.81 -25.81 -4.97
C ASP A 410 21.80 -25.35 -6.02
N VAL A 411 22.28 -24.61 -7.03
CA VAL A 411 21.43 -23.90 -8.00
C VAL A 411 21.70 -24.39 -9.40
N THR A 412 20.63 -24.73 -10.11
CA THR A 412 20.65 -24.76 -11.57
C THR A 412 19.88 -23.58 -12.14
N GLY A 413 20.41 -22.88 -13.15
CA GLY A 413 19.73 -21.73 -13.73
C GLY A 413 19.73 -21.71 -15.25
N ASP A 414 18.71 -21.13 -15.87
CA ASP A 414 18.70 -20.83 -17.31
C ASP A 414 17.95 -19.53 -17.62
N SER A 415 17.96 -19.14 -18.90
CA SER A 415 17.23 -17.98 -19.40
C SER A 415 16.50 -18.29 -20.71
N ASP A 416 15.41 -17.58 -20.95
CA ASP A 416 14.65 -17.57 -22.21
C ASP A 416 15.38 -16.84 -23.36
N PHE A 417 16.60 -16.35 -23.13
CA PHE A 417 17.36 -15.58 -24.11
C PHE A 417 17.60 -16.40 -25.39
N ASP A 418 17.10 -15.89 -26.51
CA ASP A 418 17.11 -16.55 -27.82
C ASP A 418 18.19 -16.01 -28.78
N GLY A 419 19.06 -15.11 -28.31
CA GLY A 419 20.11 -14.51 -29.13
C GLY A 419 19.62 -13.39 -30.05
N GLN A 420 18.54 -12.68 -29.72
CA GLN A 420 18.03 -11.55 -30.53
C GLN A 420 18.17 -10.17 -29.89
N ALA A 421 18.64 -10.08 -28.64
CA ALA A 421 18.76 -8.80 -27.96
C ALA A 421 20.21 -8.39 -27.78
N GLU A 422 20.60 -7.31 -28.47
CA GLU A 422 21.98 -6.85 -28.60
C GLU A 422 22.60 -6.35 -27.27
N ASP A 423 21.81 -6.09 -26.23
CA ASP A 423 22.28 -5.37 -25.02
C ASP A 423 21.80 -5.96 -23.68
N ASN A 424 21.37 -7.23 -23.63
CA ASN A 424 20.82 -7.79 -22.39
C ASN A 424 21.77 -8.74 -21.70
N ASN A 425 22.10 -8.39 -20.46
CA ASN A 425 22.90 -9.22 -19.57
C ASN A 425 22.04 -9.73 -18.41
N SER A 426 22.26 -10.98 -18.04
CA SER A 426 21.52 -11.63 -16.97
C SER A 426 22.53 -12.09 -15.94
N TYR A 427 22.56 -11.39 -14.81
CA TYR A 427 23.55 -11.57 -13.76
C TYR A 427 22.96 -12.35 -12.59
N PHE A 428 23.62 -13.45 -12.24
CA PHE A 428 23.40 -14.21 -11.02
C PHE A 428 24.51 -13.93 -10.00
N GLY A 429 24.12 -13.50 -8.80
CA GLY A 429 25.00 -13.43 -7.65
C GLY A 429 24.55 -14.40 -6.56
N GLY A 430 25.49 -15.19 -6.04
CA GLY A 430 25.21 -16.15 -4.96
C GLY A 430 24.63 -15.51 -3.69
N ILE A 431 24.77 -14.19 -3.49
CA ILE A 431 24.13 -13.46 -2.39
C ILE A 431 23.31 -12.27 -2.91
N ILE A 432 23.89 -11.41 -3.76
CA ILE A 432 23.27 -10.16 -4.24
C ILE A 432 23.27 -10.10 -5.76
N GLY A 433 22.18 -9.66 -6.39
CA GLY A 433 22.16 -9.40 -7.82
C GLY A 433 22.98 -8.16 -8.19
N LEU A 434 22.57 -6.99 -7.71
CA LEU A 434 23.15 -5.68 -8.01
C LEU A 434 23.50 -4.93 -6.72
N ASN A 435 24.76 -4.51 -6.57
CA ASN A 435 25.23 -3.82 -5.37
C ASN A 435 25.57 -2.34 -5.61
N TYR A 436 24.79 -1.44 -5.02
CA TYR A 436 25.12 -0.02 -4.83
C TYR A 436 25.64 0.29 -3.41
N GLY A 437 25.45 -0.63 -2.48
CA GLY A 437 25.76 -0.48 -1.06
C GLY A 437 27.08 -1.16 -0.66
N ARG A 438 27.09 -1.74 0.54
CA ARG A 438 28.26 -2.38 1.13
C ARG A 438 28.02 -3.87 1.32
N VAL A 439 28.98 -4.70 0.90
CA VAL A 439 29.01 -6.16 1.11
C VAL A 439 30.28 -6.49 1.89
N ILE A 440 30.14 -6.95 3.13
CA ILE A 440 31.27 -7.02 4.07
C ILE A 440 31.35 -8.40 4.72
N ASN A 441 32.50 -9.06 4.69
CA ASN A 441 32.73 -10.34 5.39
C ASN A 441 31.67 -11.41 5.06
N CYS A 442 31.19 -11.46 3.83
CA CYS A 442 30.23 -12.47 3.39
C CYS A 442 30.98 -13.69 2.85
N VAL A 443 30.46 -14.89 3.10
CA VAL A 443 31.13 -16.14 2.78
C VAL A 443 30.14 -17.11 2.14
N THR A 444 30.48 -17.69 0.98
CA THR A 444 29.81 -18.89 0.48
C THR A 444 30.53 -20.15 1.00
N THR A 445 29.78 -21.23 1.22
CA THR A 445 30.35 -22.50 1.70
C THR A 445 30.92 -23.32 0.55
N ALA A 446 31.77 -24.31 0.88
CA ALA A 446 32.53 -25.08 -0.12
C ALA A 446 31.71 -26.17 -0.83
N ASP A 447 30.56 -26.51 -0.27
CA ASP A 447 29.53 -27.37 -0.84
C ASP A 447 28.57 -26.61 -1.77
N SER A 448 28.68 -25.28 -1.86
CA SER A 448 27.83 -24.50 -2.74
C SER A 448 28.23 -24.64 -4.21
N VAL A 449 27.24 -24.75 -5.09
CA VAL A 449 27.39 -24.82 -6.55
C VAL A 449 26.30 -24.00 -7.23
N ALA A 450 26.67 -23.24 -8.26
CA ALA A 450 25.73 -22.68 -9.22
C ALA A 450 26.13 -23.11 -10.63
N GLU A 451 25.23 -23.81 -11.32
CA GLU A 451 25.37 -24.25 -12.71
C GLU A 451 24.30 -23.59 -13.58
N THR A 452 24.71 -22.77 -14.53
CA THR A 452 23.77 -22.02 -15.36
C THR A 452 23.96 -22.21 -16.86
N VAL A 453 22.88 -21.96 -17.60
CA VAL A 453 22.86 -21.86 -19.06
C VAL A 453 22.45 -20.44 -19.44
N THR A 454 23.31 -19.70 -20.13
CA THR A 454 22.98 -18.33 -20.61
C THR A 454 22.64 -17.36 -19.47
N LEU A 455 23.32 -17.52 -18.33
CA LEU A 455 23.38 -16.55 -17.24
C LEU A 455 24.84 -16.35 -16.85
N ASP A 456 25.22 -15.11 -16.56
CA ASP A 456 26.53 -14.80 -16.01
C ASP A 456 26.52 -14.99 -14.50
N VAL A 457 27.55 -15.64 -13.95
CA VAL A 457 27.53 -16.14 -12.58
C VAL A 457 28.68 -15.63 -11.75
N ALA A 458 28.37 -15.21 -10.52
CA ALA A 458 29.37 -14.89 -9.51
C ALA A 458 29.02 -15.45 -8.14
N GLY A 459 30.05 -15.79 -7.38
CA GLY A 459 29.88 -16.39 -6.06
C GLY A 459 29.21 -15.47 -5.04
N LEU A 460 29.37 -14.14 -5.15
CA LEU A 460 28.84 -13.20 -4.17
C LEU A 460 27.85 -12.20 -4.78
N VAL A 461 28.27 -11.44 -5.80
CA VAL A 461 27.49 -10.33 -6.35
C VAL A 461 27.40 -10.45 -7.88
N GLY A 462 26.23 -10.31 -8.50
CA GLY A 462 26.14 -10.26 -9.96
C GLY A 462 26.93 -9.08 -10.54
N GLU A 463 26.51 -7.86 -10.22
CA GLU A 463 27.24 -6.62 -10.56
C GLU A 463 27.49 -5.75 -9.33
N ASN A 464 28.75 -5.30 -9.17
CA ASN A 464 29.11 -4.26 -8.22
C ASN A 464 29.06 -2.89 -8.92
N ALA A 465 27.98 -2.15 -8.71
CA ALA A 465 27.75 -0.88 -9.38
C ALA A 465 28.71 0.23 -8.90
N LEU A 466 28.67 1.37 -9.58
CA LEU A 466 29.44 2.56 -9.19
C LEU A 466 29.05 3.00 -7.77
N GLY A 467 30.05 3.14 -6.90
CA GLY A 467 29.86 3.46 -5.48
C GLY A 467 29.63 2.25 -4.57
N GLY A 468 29.44 1.06 -5.14
CA GLY A 468 29.37 -0.20 -4.41
C GLY A 468 30.75 -0.62 -3.86
N LEU A 469 30.75 -1.17 -2.64
CA LEU A 469 31.94 -1.72 -1.98
C LEU A 469 31.71 -3.19 -1.63
N ILE A 470 32.61 -4.06 -2.08
CA ILE A 470 32.71 -5.46 -1.62
C ILE A 470 34.05 -5.61 -0.91
N THR A 471 34.02 -6.03 0.37
CA THR A 471 35.26 -6.20 1.12
C THR A 471 35.25 -7.36 2.11
N GLY A 472 36.43 -7.95 2.35
CA GLY A 472 36.63 -9.02 3.33
C GLY A 472 35.84 -10.30 3.03
N SER A 473 35.29 -10.43 1.82
CA SER A 473 34.34 -11.48 1.46
C SER A 473 35.02 -12.63 0.72
N ILE A 474 34.49 -13.85 0.89
CA ILE A 474 35.12 -15.09 0.43
C ILE A 474 34.12 -15.92 -0.36
N ASN A 475 34.44 -16.23 -1.61
CA ASN A 475 33.75 -17.27 -2.35
C ASN A 475 34.45 -18.61 -2.19
N ARG A 476 33.70 -19.64 -1.79
CA ARG A 476 34.12 -21.06 -1.85
C ARG A 476 33.24 -21.89 -2.78
N ALA A 477 32.16 -21.31 -3.30
CA ALA A 477 31.21 -21.98 -4.17
C ALA A 477 31.79 -22.18 -5.58
N ALA A 478 31.49 -23.31 -6.21
CA ALA A 478 31.83 -23.56 -7.61
C ALA A 478 30.84 -22.85 -8.54
N MET A 479 31.33 -22.01 -9.44
CA MET A 479 30.51 -21.27 -10.41
C MET A 479 30.72 -21.83 -11.81
N ILE A 480 29.65 -22.29 -12.44
CA ILE A 480 29.69 -22.92 -13.75
C ILE A 480 28.65 -22.24 -14.62
N THR A 481 29.05 -21.70 -15.76
CA THR A 481 28.12 -21.21 -16.79
C THR A 481 28.48 -21.82 -18.14
N THR A 482 27.45 -22.17 -18.90
CA THR A 482 27.57 -22.69 -20.25
C THR A 482 26.65 -21.95 -21.18
N THR A 483 26.99 -21.91 -22.47
CA THR A 483 26.01 -21.48 -23.47
C THR A 483 26.22 -22.18 -24.80
N ALA A 484 25.10 -22.39 -25.48
CA ALA A 484 25.04 -22.74 -26.90
C ALA A 484 24.35 -21.63 -27.72
N VAL A 485 23.95 -20.54 -27.08
CA VAL A 485 23.22 -19.43 -27.71
C VAL A 485 24.23 -18.55 -28.44
N LYS A 486 24.00 -18.34 -29.73
CA LYS A 486 24.79 -17.39 -30.52
C LYS A 486 24.67 -16.00 -29.89
N GLU A 487 25.76 -15.25 -29.87
CA GLU A 487 25.85 -13.89 -29.29
C GLU A 487 25.87 -13.83 -27.75
N TRP A 488 25.68 -14.93 -27.02
CA TRP A 488 25.97 -14.96 -25.59
C TRP A 488 27.45 -15.18 -25.31
N SER A 489 28.00 -14.45 -24.34
CA SER A 489 29.37 -14.59 -23.84
C SER A 489 29.32 -14.98 -22.37
N PRO A 490 29.48 -16.28 -22.03
CA PRO A 490 29.29 -16.74 -20.66
C PRO A 490 30.42 -16.22 -19.77
N ASN A 491 30.05 -15.57 -18.67
CA ASN A 491 30.99 -14.97 -17.73
C ASN A 491 30.91 -15.64 -16.35
N ALA A 492 32.06 -16.03 -15.80
CA ALA A 492 32.17 -16.60 -14.46
C ALA A 492 33.15 -15.81 -13.59
N ALA A 493 32.76 -15.54 -12.35
CA ALA A 493 33.63 -14.84 -11.40
C ALA A 493 33.53 -15.36 -9.97
N GLY A 494 34.63 -15.20 -9.22
CA GLY A 494 34.64 -15.56 -7.81
C GLY A 494 33.82 -14.59 -6.95
N VAL A 495 33.99 -13.28 -7.16
CA VAL A 495 33.37 -12.25 -6.31
C VAL A 495 32.25 -11.53 -7.04
N ALA A 496 32.53 -10.90 -8.19
CA ALA A 496 31.52 -10.22 -8.98
C ALA A 496 31.66 -10.45 -10.47
N VAL A 497 30.58 -10.58 -11.25
CA VAL A 497 30.72 -10.71 -12.72
C VAL A 497 31.29 -9.41 -13.27
N ALA A 498 30.61 -8.30 -12.99
CA ALA A 498 31.03 -6.96 -13.40
C ALA A 498 31.36 -6.10 -12.18
N ASN A 499 32.48 -5.37 -12.24
CA ASN A 499 32.87 -4.43 -11.21
C ASN A 499 33.01 -3.01 -11.75
N ARG A 500 32.16 -2.09 -11.27
CA ARG A 500 32.26 -0.63 -11.48
C ARG A 500 32.60 0.12 -10.20
N GLY A 501 32.57 -0.56 -9.05
CA GLY A 501 32.90 -0.01 -7.73
C GLY A 501 34.27 -0.47 -7.21
N ASP A 502 34.35 -0.68 -5.90
CA ASP A 502 35.55 -1.12 -5.21
C ASP A 502 35.40 -2.58 -4.71
N ILE A 503 36.36 -3.43 -5.07
CA ILE A 503 36.53 -4.77 -4.50
C ILE A 503 37.87 -4.79 -3.77
N ASP A 504 37.85 -4.96 -2.45
CA ASP A 504 39.05 -4.93 -1.63
C ASP A 504 39.13 -6.11 -0.68
N ASN A 505 40.30 -6.75 -0.56
CA ASN A 505 40.53 -7.82 0.41
C ASN A 505 39.53 -8.98 0.27
N CYS A 506 39.23 -9.39 -0.96
CA CYS A 506 38.31 -10.48 -1.25
C CYS A 506 39.04 -11.71 -1.80
N TYR A 507 38.47 -12.89 -1.56
CA TYR A 507 39.13 -14.16 -1.86
C TYR A 507 38.21 -15.10 -2.62
N ASN A 508 38.71 -15.74 -3.67
CA ASN A 508 38.04 -16.86 -4.31
C ASN A 508 38.82 -18.15 -4.10
N TYR A 509 38.13 -19.19 -3.64
CA TYR A 509 38.63 -20.56 -3.54
C TYR A 509 37.76 -21.56 -4.31
N GLY A 510 36.60 -21.12 -4.81
CA GLY A 510 35.71 -21.95 -5.62
C GLY A 510 36.24 -22.11 -7.04
N ALA A 511 35.99 -23.26 -7.66
CA ALA A 511 36.31 -23.50 -9.06
C ALA A 511 35.37 -22.68 -9.96
N LEU A 512 35.92 -22.06 -11.01
CA LEU A 512 35.17 -21.23 -11.95
C LEU A 512 35.25 -21.83 -13.36
N THR A 513 34.10 -22.01 -13.99
CA THR A 513 33.99 -22.57 -15.35
C THR A 513 33.08 -21.73 -16.23
N ALA A 514 33.55 -21.36 -17.42
CA ALA A 514 32.75 -20.71 -18.45
C ALA A 514 32.99 -21.38 -19.80
N ASN A 515 31.96 -22.02 -20.36
CA ASN A 515 32.08 -22.79 -21.61
C ASN A 515 31.12 -22.29 -22.68
N SER A 516 31.60 -22.22 -23.92
CA SER A 516 30.77 -21.90 -25.09
C SER A 516 30.91 -22.97 -26.17
N SER A 517 29.79 -23.59 -26.54
CA SER A 517 29.74 -24.53 -27.68
C SER A 517 29.43 -23.84 -29.01
N VAL A 518 29.38 -22.51 -29.04
CA VAL A 518 29.10 -21.74 -30.25
C VAL A 518 30.27 -21.86 -31.21
N VAL A 519 29.99 -22.39 -32.41
CA VAL A 519 30.91 -22.37 -33.54
C VAL A 519 30.56 -21.14 -34.36
N HIS A 520 31.47 -20.18 -34.43
CA HIS A 520 31.32 -19.07 -35.36
C HIS A 520 31.65 -19.57 -36.77
N ASP A 521 30.73 -19.35 -37.71
CA ASP A 521 31.07 -19.45 -39.13
C ASP A 521 32.29 -18.56 -39.40
N GLN A 522 33.21 -19.03 -40.24
CA GLN A 522 34.40 -18.27 -40.61
C GLN A 522 33.98 -16.83 -40.92
N PRO A 523 34.66 -15.81 -40.36
CA PRO A 523 34.33 -14.43 -40.69
C PRO A 523 34.43 -14.31 -42.20
N ASP A 524 33.31 -14.02 -42.87
CA ASP A 524 33.36 -13.56 -44.24
C ASP A 524 34.30 -12.36 -44.21
N SER A 525 35.37 -12.41 -45.02
CA SER A 525 36.54 -11.52 -44.92
C SER A 525 36.23 -10.03 -45.04
N ASP A 526 34.97 -9.69 -45.31
CA ASP A 526 34.50 -8.38 -45.73
C ASP A 526 33.56 -7.72 -44.69
N THR A 527 33.22 -8.40 -43.58
CA THR A 527 32.49 -7.79 -42.46
C THR A 527 33.42 -7.66 -41.24
N GLU A 528 34.00 -6.47 -41.05
CA GLU A 528 34.95 -6.18 -39.95
C GLU A 528 34.31 -6.24 -38.54
N ASP A 529 32.99 -6.37 -38.42
CA ASP A 529 32.25 -6.21 -37.15
C ASP A 529 31.57 -7.48 -36.62
N VAL A 530 32.06 -8.68 -36.96
CA VAL A 530 31.55 -9.89 -36.25
C VAL A 530 32.16 -9.91 -34.85
N GLU A 531 31.47 -9.32 -33.88
CA GLU A 531 31.76 -9.48 -32.47
C GLU A 531 31.82 -10.99 -32.16
N ARG A 532 33.03 -11.49 -31.92
CA ARG A 532 33.22 -12.88 -31.56
C ARG A 532 32.74 -13.05 -30.13
N SER A 533 31.92 -14.07 -29.89
CA SER A 533 31.59 -14.49 -28.52
C SER A 533 32.90 -14.74 -27.78
N SER A 534 32.94 -14.30 -26.52
CA SER A 534 34.06 -14.55 -25.63
C SER A 534 33.57 -15.30 -24.41
N THR A 535 34.46 -16.04 -23.77
CA THR A 535 34.16 -16.61 -22.44
C THR A 535 35.06 -15.91 -21.45
N LEU A 536 34.49 -15.18 -20.51
CA LEU A 536 35.27 -14.39 -19.55
C LEU A 536 35.30 -15.11 -18.20
N ILE A 537 36.50 -15.32 -17.67
CA ILE A 537 36.70 -15.84 -16.31
C ILE A 537 37.65 -14.95 -15.56
N GLY A 538 37.18 -14.43 -14.42
CA GLY A 538 38.02 -13.70 -13.48
C GLY A 538 37.99 -14.34 -12.11
N GLY A 539 39.16 -14.66 -11.56
CA GLY A 539 39.25 -15.21 -10.20
C GLY A 539 38.58 -14.31 -9.15
N ILE A 540 38.57 -12.99 -9.37
CA ILE A 540 37.82 -12.02 -8.56
C ILE A 540 36.65 -11.42 -9.37
N THR A 541 36.91 -10.84 -10.54
CA THR A 541 35.87 -10.25 -11.39
C THR A 541 36.05 -10.56 -12.87
N ALA A 542 34.98 -10.93 -13.58
CA ALA A 542 35.09 -11.27 -15.00
C ALA A 542 35.41 -10.01 -15.83
N THR A 543 34.68 -8.92 -15.57
CA THR A 543 34.89 -7.61 -16.21
C THR A 543 35.13 -6.54 -15.14
N ASN A 544 36.17 -5.73 -15.31
CA ASN A 544 36.53 -4.67 -14.35
C ASN A 544 36.59 -3.29 -14.99
N TYR A 545 35.73 -2.39 -14.53
CA TYR A 545 35.75 -0.94 -14.77
C TYR A 545 36.20 -0.15 -13.52
N GLY A 546 36.19 -0.81 -12.34
CA GLY A 546 36.47 -0.22 -11.03
C GLY A 546 37.85 -0.54 -10.47
N ILE A 547 37.96 -0.57 -9.14
CA ILE A 547 39.20 -0.89 -8.41
C ILE A 547 39.10 -2.29 -7.84
N VAL A 548 40.15 -3.10 -8.07
CA VAL A 548 40.37 -4.37 -7.37
C VAL A 548 41.70 -4.29 -6.62
N SER A 549 41.66 -4.42 -5.30
CA SER A 549 42.87 -4.35 -4.45
C SER A 549 42.91 -5.48 -3.41
N HIS A 550 44.13 -5.86 -3.01
CA HIS A 550 44.41 -6.83 -1.95
C HIS A 550 43.64 -8.16 -2.05
N SER A 551 43.23 -8.54 -3.25
CA SER A 551 42.36 -9.69 -3.48
C SER A 551 43.16 -10.86 -4.06
N TYR A 552 42.65 -12.08 -3.85
CA TYR A 552 43.37 -13.29 -4.20
C TYR A 552 42.44 -14.38 -4.74
N ASN A 553 42.87 -15.04 -5.81
CA ASN A 553 42.25 -16.27 -6.28
C ASN A 553 43.16 -17.46 -6.00
N GLY A 554 42.62 -18.45 -5.29
CA GLY A 554 43.20 -19.78 -5.10
C GLY A 554 42.33 -20.89 -5.70
N GLY A 555 41.23 -20.57 -6.36
CA GLY A 555 40.38 -21.54 -7.06
C GLY A 555 40.86 -21.82 -8.49
N ASP A 556 40.51 -23.01 -8.99
CA ASP A 556 40.79 -23.42 -10.36
C ASP A 556 39.92 -22.66 -11.36
N LEU A 557 40.49 -22.28 -12.51
CA LEU A 557 39.81 -21.57 -13.58
C LEU A 557 39.86 -22.40 -14.86
N SER A 558 38.72 -22.69 -15.48
CA SER A 558 38.68 -23.48 -16.72
C SER A 558 37.67 -22.95 -17.73
N SER A 559 38.05 -22.91 -19.00
CA SER A 559 37.16 -22.58 -20.10
C SER A 559 37.39 -23.51 -21.27
N SER A 560 36.31 -23.87 -21.96
CA SER A 560 36.32 -24.62 -23.21
C SER A 560 35.43 -23.91 -24.23
N THR A 561 35.98 -23.63 -25.40
CA THR A 561 35.28 -22.93 -26.48
C THR A 561 35.39 -23.68 -27.81
N ALA A 562 34.29 -23.75 -28.58
CA ALA A 562 34.29 -24.33 -29.93
C ALA A 562 34.68 -23.31 -31.01
N GLY A 563 34.51 -22.01 -30.72
CA GLY A 563 34.86 -20.90 -31.60
C GLY A 563 35.00 -19.54 -30.89
N ALA A 564 34.54 -19.44 -29.64
CA ALA A 564 34.69 -18.24 -28.81
C ALA A 564 36.14 -18.04 -28.33
N ILE A 565 36.51 -16.80 -27.99
CA ILE A 565 37.83 -16.48 -27.44
C ILE A 565 37.79 -16.58 -25.90
N PRO A 566 38.59 -17.47 -25.28
CA PRO A 566 38.67 -17.54 -23.83
C PRO A 566 39.56 -16.43 -23.26
N ASN A 567 39.01 -15.60 -22.38
CA ASN A 567 39.75 -14.61 -21.58
C ASN A 567 39.72 -15.04 -20.11
N ILE A 568 40.82 -15.63 -19.64
CA ILE A 568 40.94 -16.15 -18.27
C ILE A 568 42.01 -15.36 -17.53
N GLY A 569 41.63 -14.70 -16.45
CA GLY A 569 42.55 -13.99 -15.58
C GLY A 569 42.46 -14.44 -14.13
N GLY A 570 43.62 -14.59 -13.50
CA GLY A 570 43.70 -14.98 -12.09
C GLY A 570 43.01 -14.00 -11.15
N ILE A 571 42.85 -12.72 -11.53
CA ILE A 571 42.11 -11.71 -10.76
C ILE A 571 40.99 -11.12 -11.62
N VAL A 572 41.32 -10.59 -12.79
CA VAL A 572 40.38 -9.95 -13.72
C VAL A 572 40.43 -10.65 -15.07
N GLY A 573 39.28 -11.05 -15.62
CA GLY A 573 39.20 -11.65 -16.97
C GLY A 573 39.41 -10.62 -18.08
N ASN A 574 38.73 -9.48 -17.99
CA ASN A 574 38.84 -8.32 -18.88
C ASN A 574 38.92 -7.02 -18.06
N ASP A 575 40.04 -6.30 -18.15
CA ASP A 575 40.27 -5.06 -17.39
C ASP A 575 40.17 -3.83 -18.31
N THR A 576 39.11 -3.05 -18.12
CA THR A 576 38.83 -1.82 -18.85
C THR A 576 39.04 -0.57 -17.99
N ALA A 577 39.45 -0.72 -16.72
CA ALA A 577 39.54 0.34 -15.72
C ALA A 577 40.55 1.49 -16.02
N GLY A 578 41.21 1.48 -17.18
CA GLY A 578 42.07 2.56 -17.67
C GLY A 578 41.58 3.26 -18.94
N ALA A 579 40.57 2.74 -19.65
CA ALA A 579 40.12 3.30 -20.93
C ALA A 579 39.25 4.56 -20.75
N ASP A 580 38.42 4.59 -19.70
CA ASP A 580 37.45 5.67 -19.45
C ASP A 580 37.95 6.78 -18.50
N ARG A 581 39.22 6.72 -18.07
CA ARG A 581 39.83 7.74 -17.18
C ARG A 581 40.58 8.87 -17.93
N ASN A 582 40.40 8.98 -19.25
CA ASN A 582 40.98 10.05 -20.08
C ASN A 582 39.96 11.08 -20.53
#